data_AF-G2KPW6-F1
#
_entry.id   AF-G2KPW6-F1
#
_cell.length_a   1.000
_cell.length_b   1.000
_cell.length_c   1.000
_cell.angle_alpha   90.00
_cell.angle_beta   90.00
_cell.angle_gamma   90.00
#
_symmetry.space_group_name_H-M   'P 1'
#
loop_
_entity.id
_entity.type
_entity.pdbx_description
1 polymer ?
#
loop_
_entity_poly.entity_id
_entity_poly.type
_entity_poly.pdbx_seq_one_letter_code
_entity_poly.pdbx_strand_id
1 'polypeptide(L)'
;MDYKLCFVAGGGAEAREQTSRIVRDNNLLCIEIDTIDQVIDACKTIIPEMIVLDDEHSCVEINQWVGKLRSLPRGNGPTVLLREPQNHIKDCKENAGRSVDRLHVLHNTHFHEELRFFLQDI
;
A
#
# COMPACT_ATOMS: atom_id res chain seq x y z
N MET A 1 14.62 11.62 -15.62
CA MET A 1 13.52 10.67 -15.42
C MET A 1 13.21 10.70 -13.95
N ASP A 2 12.02 11.17 -13.57
CA ASP A 2 11.60 11.17 -12.18
C ASP A 2 11.03 9.79 -11.87
N TYR A 3 11.78 8.99 -11.12
CA TYR A 3 11.29 7.69 -10.64
C TYR A 3 10.27 7.94 -9.53
N LYS A 4 9.11 7.27 -9.61
CA LYS A 4 8.13 7.28 -8.52
C LYS A 4 8.59 6.30 -7.44
N LEU A 5 8.63 6.75 -6.19
CA LEU A 5 9.00 5.94 -5.03
C LEU A 5 7.78 5.15 -4.54
N CYS A 6 8.02 3.88 -4.27
CA CYS A 6 7.04 2.95 -3.74
C CYS A 6 7.61 2.22 -2.52
N PHE A 7 6.85 2.20 -1.44
CA PHE A 7 7.12 1.35 -0.28
C PHE A 7 6.33 0.06 -0.41
N VAL A 8 6.99 -1.08 -0.23
CA VAL A 8 6.34 -2.39 -0.15
C VAL A 8 6.56 -2.94 1.25
N ALA A 9 5.47 -3.23 1.95
CA ALA A 9 5.53 -3.70 3.32
C ALA A 9 4.56 -4.84 3.60
N GLY A 10 4.85 -5.57 4.67
CA GLY A 10 4.05 -6.73 5.07
C GLY A 10 4.41 -7.99 4.32
N GLY A 11 3.71 -9.06 4.68
CA GLY A 11 3.95 -10.39 4.13
C GLY A 11 5.26 -11.02 4.61
N GLY A 12 5.41 -12.31 4.33
CA GLY A 12 6.71 -12.96 4.48
C GLY A 12 7.74 -12.35 3.52
N ALA A 13 9.04 -12.53 3.83
CA ALA A 13 10.13 -12.02 2.98
C ALA A 13 9.99 -12.44 1.51
N GLU A 14 9.48 -13.63 1.25
CA GLU A 14 9.22 -14.12 -0.12
C GLU A 14 8.12 -13.35 -0.83
N ALA A 15 6.98 -13.11 -0.17
CA ALA A 15 5.85 -12.36 -0.74
C ALA A 15 6.27 -10.91 -1.04
N ARG A 16 6.95 -10.27 -0.08
CA ARG A 16 7.48 -8.92 -0.24
C ARG A 16 8.46 -8.81 -1.42
N GLU A 17 9.39 -9.75 -1.57
CA GLU A 17 10.30 -9.76 -2.73
C GLU A 17 9.55 -9.97 -4.06
N GLN A 18 8.51 -10.82 -4.09
CA GLN A 18 7.67 -10.98 -5.30
C GLN A 18 6.95 -9.67 -5.66
N THR A 19 6.32 -9.02 -4.68
CA THR A 19 5.65 -7.73 -4.87
C THR A 19 6.63 -6.64 -5.31
N SER A 20 7.81 -6.58 -4.70
CA SER A 20 8.85 -5.61 -5.06
C SER A 20 9.37 -5.80 -6.48
N ARG A 21 9.52 -7.04 -6.96
CA ARG A 21 9.86 -7.30 -8.37
C ARG A 21 8.82 -6.73 -9.30
N ILE A 22 7.53 -6.93 -9.02
CA ILE A 22 6.44 -6.37 -9.84
C ILE A 22 6.50 -4.84 -9.87
N VAL A 23 6.74 -4.20 -8.73
CA VAL A 23 6.88 -2.74 -8.65
C VAL A 23 8.09 -2.24 -9.47
N ARG A 24 9.24 -2.91 -9.35
CA ARG A 24 10.46 -2.57 -10.10
C ARG A 24 10.30 -2.78 -11.61
N ASP A 25 9.63 -3.85 -12.03
CA ASP A 25 9.34 -4.15 -13.45
C ASP A 25 8.47 -3.05 -14.11
N ASN A 26 7.74 -2.27 -13.31
CA ASN A 26 6.95 -1.13 -13.76
C ASN A 26 7.68 0.22 -13.65
N ASN A 27 9.01 0.22 -13.47
CA ASN A 27 9.88 1.40 -13.38
C ASN A 27 9.66 2.28 -12.13
N LEU A 28 9.13 1.74 -11.03
CA LEU A 28 9.10 2.42 -9.74
C LEU A 28 10.34 2.08 -8.92
N LEU A 29 10.85 3.06 -8.17
CA LEU A 29 11.86 2.83 -7.15
C LEU A 29 11.19 2.15 -5.96
N CYS A 30 11.61 0.93 -5.63
CA CYS A 30 10.99 0.13 -4.58
C CYS A 30 11.88 0.05 -3.33
N ILE A 31 11.33 0.40 -2.17
CA ILE A 31 11.93 0.15 -0.86
C ILE A 31 11.07 -0.87 -0.11
N GLU A 32 11.72 -1.97 0.29
CA GLU A 32 11.11 -3.00 1.12
C GLU A 32 11.18 -2.60 2.59
N ILE A 33 10.05 -2.76 3.26
CA ILE A 33 9.89 -2.46 4.69
C ILE A 33 9.28 -3.70 5.34
N ASP A 34 9.82 -4.14 6.48
CA ASP A 34 9.41 -5.42 7.05
C ASP A 34 8.01 -5.37 7.66
N THR A 35 7.65 -4.24 8.27
CA THR A 35 6.37 -4.10 8.97
C THR A 35 5.62 -2.83 8.59
N ILE A 36 4.29 -2.89 8.68
CA ILE A 36 3.40 -1.76 8.40
C ILE A 36 3.69 -0.52 9.29
N ASP A 37 4.10 -0.72 10.55
CA ASP A 37 4.44 0.38 11.45
C ASP A 37 5.74 1.09 11.03
N GLN A 38 6.74 0.36 10.51
CA GLN A 38 7.96 0.96 9.98
C GLN A 38 7.67 1.85 8.75
N VAL A 39 6.58 1.61 8.02
CA VAL A 39 6.15 2.47 6.92
C VAL A 39 5.79 3.87 7.42
N ILE A 40 5.11 3.98 8.57
CA ILE A 40 4.78 5.29 9.17
C ILE A 40 6.05 6.03 9.56
N ASP A 41 7.02 5.33 10.15
CA ASP A 41 8.30 5.93 10.52
C ASP A 41 9.09 6.40 9.29
N ALA A 42 9.13 5.61 8.22
CA ALA A 42 9.74 6.02 6.95
C ALA A 42 9.03 7.24 6.34
N CYS A 43 7.69 7.27 6.39
CA CYS A 43 6.86 8.37 5.92
C CYS A 43 7.09 9.70 6.67
N LYS A 44 7.64 9.68 7.89
CA LYS A 44 8.05 10.91 8.59
C LYS A 44 9.23 11.59 7.90
N THR A 45 10.05 10.85 7.16
CA THR A 45 11.22 11.37 6.46
C THR A 45 10.93 11.62 4.98
N ILE A 46 10.25 10.69 4.31
CA ILE A 46 9.94 10.79 2.89
C ILE A 46 8.56 10.17 2.61
N ILE A 47 7.69 10.94 1.95
CA ILE A 47 6.37 10.48 1.55
C ILE A 47 6.47 9.89 0.14
N PRO A 48 6.24 8.57 -0.05
CA PRO A 48 6.26 7.95 -1.36
C PRO A 48 5.01 8.31 -2.17
N GLU A 49 5.04 8.09 -3.48
CA GLU A 49 3.86 8.16 -4.34
C GLU A 49 2.92 6.99 -4.10
N MET A 50 3.48 5.84 -3.70
CA MET A 50 2.73 4.61 -3.47
C MET A 50 3.19 3.83 -2.25
N ILE A 51 2.24 3.18 -1.58
CA ILE A 51 2.48 2.19 -0.53
C ILE A 51 1.71 0.93 -0.89
N VAL A 52 2.38 -0.21 -0.95
CA VAL A 52 1.77 -1.53 -1.16
C VAL A 52 1.91 -2.32 0.13
N LEU A 53 0.79 -2.75 0.68
CA LEU A 53 0.70 -3.59 1.87
C LEU A 53 0.30 -5.00 1.45
N ASP A 54 1.28 -5.89 1.35
CA ASP A 54 1.14 -7.28 0.92
C ASP A 54 0.98 -8.21 2.14
N ASP A 55 0.02 -7.88 2.99
CA ASP A 55 -0.32 -8.69 4.16
C ASP A 55 -1.83 -8.61 4.43
N GLU A 56 -2.31 -9.61 5.17
CA GLU A 56 -3.68 -9.68 5.61
C GLU A 56 -3.84 -8.87 6.91
N HIS A 57 -4.51 -7.74 6.81
CA HIS A 57 -4.81 -6.89 7.96
C HIS A 57 -6.31 -6.79 8.19
N SER A 58 -6.71 -6.73 9.46
CA SER A 58 -8.10 -6.45 9.81
C SER A 58 -8.48 -5.02 9.42
N CYS A 59 -9.77 -4.79 9.22
CA CYS A 59 -10.27 -3.46 8.90
C CYS A 59 -9.94 -2.40 9.95
N VAL A 60 -9.93 -2.80 11.23
CA VAL A 60 -9.60 -1.91 12.35
C VAL A 60 -8.14 -1.49 12.29
N GLU A 61 -7.22 -2.42 12.02
CA GLU A 61 -5.78 -2.12 11.91
C GLU A 61 -5.49 -1.20 10.73
N ILE A 62 -6.09 -1.47 9.57
CA ILE A 62 -5.96 -0.61 8.39
C ILE A 62 -6.46 0.80 8.68
N ASN A 63 -7.65 0.95 9.27
CA ASN A 63 -8.21 2.27 9.55
C ASN A 63 -7.34 3.05 10.54
N GLN A 64 -6.82 2.40 11.57
CA GLN A 64 -5.88 3.02 12.51
C GLN A 64 -4.58 3.44 11.82
N TRP A 65 -4.02 2.58 10.98
CA TRP A 65 -2.78 2.87 10.25
C TRP A 65 -2.96 3.98 9.22
N VAL A 66 -4.03 3.95 8.43
CA VAL A 66 -4.37 5.03 7.49
C VAL A 66 -4.58 6.33 8.26
N GLY A 67 -5.26 6.30 9.41
CA GLY A 67 -5.40 7.46 10.30
C GLY A 67 -4.05 8.05 10.71
N LYS A 68 -3.09 7.20 11.12
CA LYS A 68 -1.71 7.63 11.44
C LYS A 68 -1.03 8.24 10.21
N LEU A 69 -1.10 7.59 9.05
CA LEU A 69 -0.50 8.10 7.80
C LEU A 69 -1.08 9.46 7.44
N ARG A 70 -2.41 9.61 7.44
CA ARG A 70 -3.08 10.87 7.08
C ARG A 70 -2.84 12.01 8.08
N SER A 71 -2.44 11.69 9.31
CA SER A 71 -2.02 12.69 10.30
C SER A 71 -0.65 13.32 9.99
N LEU A 72 0.15 12.70 9.12
CA LEU A 72 1.45 13.23 8.71
C LEU A 72 1.29 14.36 7.67
N PRO A 73 2.22 15.33 7.63
CA PRO A 73 2.30 16.28 6.53
C PRO A 73 2.39 15.56 5.18
N ARG A 74 1.52 15.93 4.24
CA ARG A 74 1.39 15.25 2.92
C ARG A 74 1.01 13.76 3.02
N GLY A 75 0.52 13.29 4.17
CA GLY A 75 0.08 11.92 4.39
C GLY A 75 -1.10 11.48 3.50
N ASN A 76 -1.86 12.43 2.94
CA ASN A 76 -2.88 12.18 1.91
C ASN A 76 -2.29 11.96 0.50
N GLY A 77 -0.98 12.12 0.35
CA GLY A 77 -0.24 12.05 -0.92
C GLY A 77 -0.01 10.65 -1.48
N PRO A 78 0.28 9.60 -0.70
CA PRO A 78 0.48 8.27 -1.26
C PRO A 78 -0.83 7.62 -1.70
N THR A 79 -0.77 6.90 -2.81
CA THR A 79 -1.72 5.84 -3.16
C THR A 79 -1.40 4.59 -2.37
N VAL A 80 -2.36 4.08 -1.60
CA VAL A 80 -2.20 2.89 -0.76
C VAL A 80 -2.91 1.72 -1.42
N LEU A 81 -2.19 0.64 -1.69
CA LEU A 81 -2.70 -0.63 -2.20
C LEU A 81 -2.67 -1.66 -1.08
N LEU A 82 -3.80 -2.29 -0.79
CA LEU A 82 -3.96 -3.30 0.24
C LEU A 82 -4.28 -4.65 -0.38
N ARG A 83 -3.66 -5.71 0.13
CA ARG A 83 -4.12 -7.08 -0.12
C ARG A 83 -5.32 -7.40 0.77
N GLU A 84 -6.43 -7.84 0.18
CA GLU A 84 -7.64 -8.18 0.93
C GLU A 84 -7.78 -9.67 1.20
N PRO A 85 -7.85 -10.13 2.46
CA PRO A 85 -8.36 -11.45 2.80
C PRO A 85 -9.88 -11.46 2.64
N GLN A 86 -10.38 -11.73 1.44
CA GLN A 86 -11.78 -12.04 1.12
C GLN A 86 -12.87 -11.15 1.79
N ASN A 87 -13.38 -10.14 1.06
CA ASN A 87 -14.66 -9.44 1.32
C ASN A 87 -14.81 -8.53 2.56
N HIS A 88 -13.76 -8.22 3.33
CA HIS A 88 -13.91 -7.41 4.56
C HIS A 88 -13.60 -5.90 4.40
N ILE A 89 -12.86 -5.47 3.38
CA ILE A 89 -12.34 -4.09 3.24
C ILE A 89 -13.32 -3.16 2.49
N LYS A 90 -14.34 -3.70 1.81
CA LYS A 90 -15.46 -2.87 1.34
C LYS A 90 -16.07 -2.03 2.48
N ASP A 91 -16.20 -2.62 3.66
CA ASP A 91 -16.75 -1.94 4.85
C ASP A 91 -15.78 -0.87 5.41
N CYS A 92 -14.47 -1.04 5.21
CA CYS A 92 -13.47 -0.04 5.58
C CYS A 92 -13.61 1.26 4.76
N LYS A 93 -13.89 1.13 3.45
CA LYS A 93 -14.05 2.29 2.57
C LYS A 93 -15.25 3.15 2.96
N GLU A 94 -16.33 2.53 3.43
CA GLU A 94 -17.54 3.25 3.85
C GLU A 94 -17.34 3.98 5.20
N ASN A 95 -16.53 3.42 6.11
CA ASN A 95 -16.26 4.02 7.42
C ASN A 95 -15.16 5.10 7.41
N ALA A 96 -14.28 5.10 6.41
CA ALA A 96 -13.12 6.00 6.35
C ALA A 96 -13.40 7.40 5.76
N GLY A 97 -14.67 7.77 5.52
CA GLY A 97 -15.18 9.12 5.18
C GLY A 97 -14.22 10.07 4.45
N ARG A 98 -14.40 10.30 3.14
CA ARG A 98 -13.59 11.20 2.27
C ARG A 98 -12.06 10.97 2.24
N SER A 99 -11.48 10.13 3.10
CA SER A 99 -10.04 9.82 3.13
C SER A 99 -9.64 8.64 2.22
N VAL A 100 -10.55 8.23 1.33
CA VAL A 100 -10.56 6.93 0.64
C VAL A 100 -10.14 7.03 -0.83
N ASP A 101 -10.02 8.24 -1.38
CA ASP A 101 -9.80 8.46 -2.82
C ASP A 101 -8.48 7.85 -3.35
N ARG A 102 -7.55 7.53 -2.44
CA ARG A 102 -6.25 6.94 -2.76
C ARG A 102 -5.99 5.64 -2.00
N LEU A 103 -7.05 4.94 -1.61
CA LEU A 103 -6.99 3.62 -0.97
C LEU A 103 -7.62 2.58 -1.90
N HIS A 104 -6.80 1.69 -2.46
CA HIS A 104 -7.23 0.62 -3.34
C HIS A 104 -7.00 -0.72 -2.67
N VAL A 105 -7.88 -1.64 -3.03
CA VAL A 105 -7.95 -2.96 -2.42
C VAL A 105 -7.83 -3.94 -3.58
N LEU A 106 -6.89 -4.85 -3.47
CA LEU A 106 -6.57 -5.86 -4.48
C LEU A 106 -6.91 -7.23 -3.92
N HIS A 107 -7.54 -8.08 -4.73
CA HIS A 107 -8.05 -9.38 -4.25
C HIS A 107 -6.91 -10.37 -3.95
N ASN A 108 -6.98 -11.09 -2.83
CA ASN A 108 -5.95 -12.07 -2.43
C ASN A 108 -5.54 -13.03 -3.54
N THR A 109 -6.53 -13.61 -4.23
CA THR A 109 -6.32 -14.67 -5.23
C THR A 109 -5.66 -14.17 -6.52
N HIS A 110 -5.74 -12.86 -6.80
CA HIS A 110 -5.21 -12.23 -8.00
C HIS A 110 -4.30 -11.05 -7.69
N PHE A 111 -3.78 -10.95 -6.47
CA PHE A 111 -3.12 -9.75 -5.95
C PHE A 111 -2.02 -9.22 -6.88
N HIS A 112 -1.11 -10.10 -7.30
CA HIS A 112 -0.01 -9.76 -8.19
C HIS A 112 -0.45 -9.40 -9.61
N GLU A 113 -1.52 -10.02 -10.12
CA GLU A 113 -2.07 -9.72 -11.45
C GLU A 113 -2.76 -8.36 -11.45
N GLU A 114 -3.58 -8.09 -10.43
CA GLU A 114 -4.23 -6.79 -10.25
C GLU A 114 -3.23 -5.68 -9.96
N LEU A 115 -2.16 -5.95 -9.20
CA LEU A 115 -1.08 -5.00 -8.98
C LEU A 115 -0.39 -4.64 -10.29
N ARG A 116 -0.06 -5.61 -11.14
CA ARG A 116 0.54 -5.35 -12.46
C ARG A 116 -0.38 -4.48 -13.32
N PHE A 117 -1.66 -4.81 -13.37
CA PHE A 117 -2.63 -4.03 -14.14
C PHE A 117 -2.73 -2.60 -13.60
N PHE A 118 -2.84 -2.44 -12.28
CA PHE A 118 -2.92 -1.13 -11.64
C PHE A 118 -1.69 -0.27 -11.94
N LEU A 119 -0.49 -0.83 -11.89
CA LEU A 119 0.75 -0.10 -12.14
C LEU A 119 0.95 0.33 -13.60
N GLN A 120 0.30 -0.33 -14.57
CA GLN A 120 0.36 0.07 -15.98
C GLN A 120 -0.37 1.39 -16.27
N ASP A 121 -1.34 1.75 -15.42
CA ASP A 121 -2.18 2.94 -15.59
C ASP A 121 -1.60 4.21 -14.93
N ILE A 122 -0.41 4.15 -14.32
CA ILE A 122 0.14 5.20 -13.43
C ILE A 122 1.36 5.93 -13.98
#